data_AF-A0A1V5CY24-F1
#
_entry.id   AF-A0A1V5CY24-F1
#
_cell.length_a   1.000
_cell.length_b   1.000
_cell.length_c   1.000
_cell.angle_alpha   90.00
_cell.angle_beta   90.00
_cell.angle_gamma   90.00
#
_symmetry.space_group_name_H-M   'P 1'
#
loop_
_entity.id
_entity.type
_entity.pdbx_description
1 polymer ?
#
loop_
_entity_poly.entity_id
_entity_poly.type
_entity_poly.pdbx_seq_one_letter_code
_entity_poly.pdbx_strand_id
1 'polypeptide(L)'
;MSEPNHLTVTYDDGSTRTVDFSKVASEVRLALAKMNLCSLQPDVHTCRHYVLLEWDGWQEVVGLDCEFVELLRYFVIRRIEDRGRLSFNIGSDEPELFIIKRLPKELKGIIVAGDGDMKAYDFSPEVERWEGIFETGGKIEYVKHDKAIKAGREQNSTDAMARAADLFEALARELQKRNLNSRDLVAMNHTQKLGAYREIAKGMGLRGMQRQEDVYGFIEFLLKRLGKTE
;
A
#
# COMPACT_ATOMS: atom_id res chain seq x y z
N MET A 1 2.15 -15.16 -14.19
CA MET A 1 1.35 -15.98 -15.11
C MET A 1 0.17 -15.18 -15.57
N SER A 2 -0.16 -15.22 -16.87
CA SER A 2 -1.39 -14.64 -17.40
C SER A 2 -2.60 -15.49 -17.00
N GLU A 3 -3.76 -14.85 -16.86
CA GLU A 3 -5.02 -15.54 -16.63
C GLU A 3 -5.35 -16.46 -17.83
N PRO A 4 -5.77 -17.72 -17.62
CA PRO A 4 -6.18 -18.60 -18.71
C PRO A 4 -7.41 -18.07 -19.44
N ASN A 5 -7.54 -18.36 -20.74
CA ASN A 5 -8.74 -18.00 -21.51
C ASN A 5 -9.88 -19.02 -21.33
N HIS A 6 -9.57 -20.31 -21.20
CA HIS A 6 -10.55 -21.39 -21.07
C HIS A 6 -10.13 -22.44 -20.04
N LEU A 7 -11.11 -23.10 -19.42
CA LEU A 7 -10.94 -24.30 -18.60
C LEU A 7 -11.52 -25.49 -19.36
N THR A 8 -10.72 -26.54 -19.57
CA THR A 8 -11.18 -27.80 -20.15
C THR A 8 -11.14 -28.90 -19.10
N VAL A 9 -12.27 -29.59 -18.90
CA VAL A 9 -12.40 -30.72 -17.98
C VAL A 9 -12.64 -31.98 -18.80
N THR A 10 -11.79 -32.99 -18.59
CA THR A 10 -11.94 -34.33 -19.18
C THR A 10 -12.50 -35.27 -18.12
N TYR A 11 -13.58 -35.98 -18.44
CA TYR A 11 -14.24 -36.94 -17.56
C TYR A 11 -13.73 -38.37 -17.84
N ASP A 12 -13.99 -39.29 -16.92
CA ASP A 12 -13.54 -40.68 -17.01
C ASP A 12 -14.14 -41.45 -18.18
N ASP A 13 -15.29 -40.99 -18.70
CA ASP A 13 -15.91 -41.53 -19.92
C ASP A 13 -15.23 -41.04 -21.21
N GLY A 14 -14.17 -40.24 -21.09
CA GLY A 14 -13.43 -39.65 -22.20
C GLY A 14 -14.09 -38.40 -22.80
N SER A 15 -15.25 -37.98 -22.29
CA SER A 15 -15.89 -36.74 -22.73
C SER A 15 -15.13 -35.52 -22.21
N THR A 16 -15.20 -34.41 -22.95
CA THR A 16 -14.57 -33.15 -22.57
C THR A 16 -15.58 -32.02 -22.55
N ARG A 17 -15.48 -31.14 -21.56
CA ARG A 17 -16.20 -29.85 -21.54
C ARG A 17 -15.23 -28.69 -21.43
N THR A 18 -15.38 -27.72 -22.31
CA THR A 18 -14.61 -26.47 -22.29
C THR A 18 -15.53 -25.32 -21.91
N VAL A 19 -15.08 -24.48 -20.98
CA VAL A 19 -15.81 -23.30 -20.50
C VAL A 19 -14.87 -22.09 -20.58
N ASP A 20 -15.40 -20.93 -20.95
CA ASP A 20 -14.67 -19.66 -20.82
C ASP A 20 -14.23 -19.46 -19.37
N PHE A 21 -12.95 -19.18 -19.16
CA PHE A 21 -12.39 -19.07 -17.82
C PHE A 21 -13.04 -17.94 -17.01
N SER A 22 -13.46 -16.87 -17.70
CA SER A 22 -14.20 -15.75 -17.11
C SER A 22 -15.59 -16.12 -16.56
N LYS A 23 -16.17 -17.24 -17.03
CA LYS A 23 -17.48 -17.76 -16.58
C LYS A 23 -17.36 -18.85 -15.52
N VAL A 24 -16.13 -19.30 -15.20
CA VAL A 24 -15.89 -20.30 -14.16
C VAL A 24 -16.18 -19.67 -12.79
N ALA A 25 -16.86 -20.42 -11.92
CA ALA A 25 -17.16 -19.99 -10.56
C ALA A 25 -15.89 -19.63 -9.79
N SER A 26 -15.97 -18.58 -8.97
CA SER A 26 -14.85 -18.04 -8.18
C SER A 26 -14.18 -19.08 -7.28
N GLU A 27 -14.97 -19.96 -6.67
CA GLU A 27 -14.49 -21.06 -5.80
C GLU A 27 -13.57 -22.02 -6.55
N VAL A 28 -13.95 -22.40 -7.78
CA VAL A 28 -13.16 -23.30 -8.64
C VAL A 28 -11.89 -22.60 -9.09
N ARG A 29 -11.97 -21.31 -9.45
CA ARG A 29 -10.79 -20.51 -9.83
C ARG A 29 -9.80 -20.38 -8.68
N LEU A 30 -10.27 -20.22 -7.46
CA LEU A 30 -9.43 -20.18 -6.26
C LEU A 30 -8.74 -21.53 -6.03
N ALA A 31 -9.47 -22.65 -6.18
CA ALA A 31 -8.90 -23.98 -6.06
C ALA A 31 -7.79 -24.22 -7.10
N LEU A 32 -8.04 -23.86 -8.36
CA LEU A 32 -7.04 -23.94 -9.44
C LEU A 32 -5.82 -23.06 -9.17
N ALA A 33 -6.02 -21.86 -8.63
CA ALA A 33 -4.93 -20.97 -8.27
C ALA A 33 -4.07 -21.52 -7.13
N LYS A 34 -4.68 -22.13 -6.10
CA LYS A 34 -3.96 -22.84 -5.01
C LYS A 34 -3.12 -24.01 -5.53
N MET A 35 -3.51 -24.59 -6.65
CA MET A 35 -2.77 -25.65 -7.35
C MET A 35 -1.72 -25.09 -8.33
N ASN A 36 -1.50 -23.77 -8.35
CA ASN A 36 -0.64 -23.07 -9.32
C ASN A 36 -1.03 -23.30 -10.79
N LEU A 37 -2.29 -23.64 -11.07
CA LEU A 37 -2.81 -23.87 -12.43
C LEU A 37 -3.32 -22.59 -13.09
N CYS A 38 -3.53 -21.52 -12.32
CA CYS A 38 -3.82 -20.19 -12.82
C CYS A 38 -3.26 -19.14 -11.84
N SER A 39 -3.18 -17.88 -12.28
CA SER A 39 -2.88 -16.77 -11.37
C SER A 39 -3.99 -16.65 -10.32
N LEU A 40 -3.63 -16.50 -9.04
CA LEU A 40 -4.57 -15.96 -8.06
C LEU A 40 -5.00 -14.59 -8.59
N GLN A 41 -6.32 -14.37 -8.68
CA GLN A 41 -6.78 -12.98 -8.78
C GLN A 41 -6.28 -12.26 -7.52
N PRO A 42 -5.73 -11.05 -7.66
CA PRO A 42 -5.27 -10.29 -6.51
C PRO A 42 -6.45 -10.10 -5.57
N ASP A 43 -6.36 -10.65 -4.37
CA ASP A 43 -7.40 -10.52 -3.36
C ASP A 43 -7.31 -9.14 -2.70
N VAL A 44 -8.34 -8.76 -1.95
CA VAL A 44 -8.30 -7.58 -1.10
C VAL A 44 -7.61 -7.98 0.21
N HIS A 45 -6.33 -7.67 0.34
CA HIS A 45 -5.59 -7.97 1.56
C HIS A 45 -5.88 -6.91 2.62
N THR A 46 -6.85 -7.18 3.49
CA THR A 46 -7.21 -6.27 4.57
C THR A 46 -6.19 -6.35 5.71
N CYS A 47 -5.42 -5.28 5.90
CA CYS A 47 -4.53 -5.08 7.03
C CYS A 47 -5.15 -4.12 8.06
N ARG A 48 -4.70 -4.20 9.32
CA ARG A 48 -5.08 -3.26 10.40
C ARG A 48 -4.49 -1.88 10.22
N HIS A 49 -3.29 -1.82 9.65
CA HIS A 49 -2.58 -0.58 9.39
C HIS A 49 -2.11 -0.53 7.93
N TYR A 50 -2.08 0.67 7.38
CA TYR A 50 -1.48 0.96 6.07
C TYR A 50 -0.49 2.10 6.20
N VAL A 51 0.66 1.94 5.56
CA VAL A 51 1.68 2.99 5.43
C VAL A 51 1.63 3.50 4.00
N LEU A 52 1.37 4.79 3.86
CA LEU A 52 1.42 5.51 2.60
C LEU A 52 2.72 6.29 2.54
N LEU A 53 3.51 6.00 1.52
CA LEU A 53 4.74 6.70 1.17
C LEU A 53 4.41 7.70 0.06
N GLU A 54 4.74 8.98 0.25
CA GLU A 54 4.31 10.04 -0.66
C GLU A 54 5.48 10.65 -1.44
N TRP A 55 5.35 10.67 -2.77
CA TRP A 55 6.27 11.33 -3.70
C TRP A 55 5.55 12.44 -4.47
N ASP A 56 6.26 13.09 -5.39
CA ASP A 56 5.66 14.08 -6.27
C ASP A 56 4.73 13.42 -7.32
N GLY A 57 3.43 13.52 -7.08
CA GLY A 57 2.38 13.07 -8.01
C GLY A 57 1.99 11.59 -7.92
N TRP A 58 2.52 10.82 -6.97
CA TRP A 58 2.14 9.42 -6.75
C TRP A 58 2.50 8.94 -5.34
N GLN A 59 1.93 7.78 -4.95
CA GLN A 59 2.06 7.21 -3.60
C GLN A 59 2.28 5.69 -3.65
N GLU A 60 3.05 5.15 -2.70
CA GLU A 60 3.16 3.70 -2.46
C GLU A 60 2.45 3.30 -1.18
N VAL A 61 1.79 2.15 -1.21
CA VAL A 61 1.04 1.58 -0.09
C VAL A 61 1.73 0.31 0.38
N VAL A 62 1.83 0.17 1.70
CA VAL A 62 2.26 -1.04 2.40
C VAL A 62 1.18 -1.41 3.42
N GLY A 63 0.70 -2.65 3.37
CA GLY A 63 -0.21 -3.20 4.39
C GLY A 63 0.56 -3.86 5.53
N LEU A 64 0.22 -3.51 6.77
CA LEU A 64 0.79 -4.05 8.01
C LEU A 64 -0.30 -4.64 8.91
N ASP A 65 -0.25 -5.94 9.15
CA ASP A 65 -1.18 -6.64 10.05
C ASP A 65 -0.60 -6.76 11.47
N CYS A 66 -0.47 -5.62 12.14
CA CYS A 66 0.01 -5.51 13.52
C CYS A 66 -0.90 -4.59 14.34
N GLU A 67 -0.79 -4.67 15.66
CA GLU A 67 -1.62 -3.90 16.62
C GLU A 67 -1.23 -2.42 16.69
N PHE A 68 0.02 -2.10 16.35
CA PHE A 68 0.60 -0.77 16.51
C PHE A 68 1.54 -0.51 15.35
N VAL A 69 1.58 0.74 14.86
CA VAL A 69 2.58 1.19 13.89
C VAL A 69 3.01 2.60 14.25
N GLU A 70 4.33 2.78 14.35
CA GLU A 70 4.92 4.11 14.57
C GLU A 70 6.27 4.22 13.85
N LEU A 71 6.47 5.33 13.14
CA LEU A 71 7.75 5.59 12.47
C LEU A 71 8.83 5.94 13.50
N LEU A 72 9.84 5.10 13.61
CA LEU A 72 11.00 5.32 14.47
C LEU A 72 12.05 6.20 13.78
N ARG A 73 12.46 5.80 12.58
CA ARG A 73 13.56 6.46 11.87
C ARG A 73 13.38 6.36 10.35
N TYR A 74 13.74 7.45 9.67
CA TYR A 74 13.96 7.46 8.23
C TYR A 74 15.33 8.06 7.91
N PHE A 75 16.16 7.33 7.18
CA PHE A 75 17.45 7.83 6.71
C PHE A 75 17.81 7.30 5.33
N VAL A 76 18.60 8.07 4.59
CA VAL A 76 19.13 7.70 3.28
C VAL A 76 20.62 7.43 3.40
N ILE A 77 21.05 6.24 3.01
CA ILE A 77 22.46 5.88 2.92
C ILE A 77 22.95 6.13 1.50
N ARG A 78 24.01 6.92 1.36
CA ARG A 78 24.75 7.09 0.11
C ARG A 78 26.05 6.32 0.16
N ARG A 79 26.20 5.38 -0.77
CA ARG A 79 27.47 4.71 -1.12
C ARG A 79 27.69 4.85 -2.63
N ILE A 80 27.53 3.76 -3.38
CA ILE A 80 27.49 3.74 -4.85
C ILE A 80 26.10 4.19 -5.33
N GLU A 81 25.05 3.77 -4.63
CA GLU A 81 23.64 4.14 -4.86
C GLU A 81 23.05 4.73 -3.58
N ASP A 82 22.02 5.56 -3.74
CA ASP A 82 21.21 6.03 -2.62
C ASP A 82 20.19 4.95 -2.23
N ARG A 83 20.10 4.62 -0.93
CA ARG A 83 19.09 3.70 -0.39
C ARG A 83 18.43 4.30 0.84
N GLY A 84 17.11 4.45 0.82
CA GLY A 84 16.32 4.84 1.97
C GLY A 84 16.05 3.65 2.88
N ARG A 85 16.06 3.87 4.19
CA ARG A 85 15.70 2.88 5.21
C ARG A 85 14.69 3.49 6.16
N LEU A 86 13.52 2.87 6.21
CA LEU A 86 12.49 3.16 7.18
C LEU A 86 12.49 2.09 8.26
N SER A 87 12.29 2.53 9.49
CA SER A 87 12.15 1.67 10.65
C SER A 87 10.85 2.00 11.36
N PHE A 88 10.02 0.98 11.56
CA PHE A 88 8.75 1.10 12.28
C PHE A 88 8.78 0.25 13.54
N ASN A 89 8.25 0.81 14.62
CA ASN A 89 7.85 0.01 15.78
C ASN A 89 6.49 -0.59 15.47
N ILE A 90 6.39 -1.91 15.51
CA ILE A 90 5.15 -2.65 15.24
C ILE A 90 4.59 -3.37 16.48
N GLY A 91 5.11 -3.05 17.67
CA GLY A 91 4.75 -3.70 18.94
C GLY A 91 5.50 -5.00 19.23
N SER A 92 6.44 -5.40 18.37
CA SER A 92 7.42 -6.46 18.62
C SER A 92 8.73 -5.93 19.17
N ASP A 93 9.55 -6.82 19.74
CA ASP A 93 10.89 -6.49 20.25
C ASP A 93 11.82 -5.98 19.16
N GLU A 94 11.67 -6.49 17.93
CA GLU A 94 12.42 -6.04 16.76
C GLU A 94 11.59 -5.10 15.88
N PRO A 95 12.17 -3.98 15.39
CA PRO A 95 11.47 -3.08 14.50
C PRO A 95 11.38 -3.62 13.07
N GLU A 96 10.26 -3.33 12.40
CA GLU A 96 10.09 -3.66 10.99
C GLU A 96 10.89 -2.69 10.11
N LEU A 97 11.61 -3.22 9.12
CA LEU A 97 12.51 -2.44 8.26
C LEU A 97 12.09 -2.47 6.80
N PHE A 98 11.85 -1.29 6.22
CA PHE A 98 11.59 -1.13 4.79
C PHE A 98 12.74 -0.45 4.06
N ILE A 99 13.11 -0.98 2.91
CA ILE A 99 14.14 -0.40 2.04
C ILE A 99 13.48 0.31 0.87
N ILE A 100 13.71 1.61 0.77
CA ILE A 100 13.32 2.43 -0.38
C ILE A 100 14.48 2.47 -1.37
N LYS A 101 14.28 1.86 -2.54
CA LYS A 101 15.27 1.84 -3.62
C LYS A 101 15.05 2.96 -4.65
N ARG A 102 13.85 3.53 -4.71
CA ARG A 102 13.47 4.51 -5.74
C ARG A 102 13.49 5.91 -5.15
N LEU A 103 14.38 6.75 -5.67
CA LEU A 103 14.47 8.18 -5.37
C LEU A 103 14.28 8.48 -3.85
N PRO A 104 15.01 7.81 -2.95
CA PRO A 104 14.73 7.89 -1.51
C PRO A 104 14.83 9.35 -0.99
N LYS A 105 15.69 10.18 -1.59
CA LYS A 105 15.80 11.59 -1.19
C LYS A 105 14.55 12.43 -1.48
N GLU A 106 13.70 11.97 -2.39
CA GLU A 106 12.50 12.67 -2.87
C GLU A 106 11.21 12.26 -2.14
N LEU A 107 11.29 11.30 -1.20
CA LEU A 107 10.13 10.96 -0.36
C LEU A 107 9.74 12.19 0.47
N LYS A 108 8.52 12.70 0.25
CA LYS A 108 7.99 13.93 0.87
C LYS A 108 7.41 13.68 2.27
N GLY A 109 6.84 12.50 2.49
CA GLY A 109 6.25 12.17 3.77
C GLY A 109 5.68 10.76 3.83
N ILE A 110 5.17 10.44 5.01
CA ILE A 110 4.51 9.18 5.31
C ILE A 110 3.21 9.44 6.03
N ILE A 111 2.16 8.72 5.65
CA ILE A 111 0.93 8.61 6.42
C ILE A 111 0.82 7.18 6.96
N VAL A 112 0.68 7.04 8.27
CA VAL A 112 0.32 5.78 8.92
C VAL A 112 -1.16 5.84 9.24
N ALA A 113 -1.95 4.98 8.59
CA ALA A 113 -3.38 4.91 8.76
C ALA A 113 -3.76 3.60 9.46
N GLY A 114 -4.31 3.70 10.67
CA GLY A 114 -4.85 2.57 11.43
C GLY A 114 -6.35 2.72 11.67
N ASP A 115 -6.95 1.74 12.34
CA ASP A 115 -8.39 1.77 12.66
C ASP A 115 -8.77 2.91 13.64
N GLY A 116 -7.88 3.26 14.57
CA GLY A 116 -8.10 4.28 15.60
C GLY A 116 -7.66 5.69 15.21
N ASP A 117 -6.47 5.82 14.62
CA ASP A 117 -5.84 7.11 14.34
C ASP A 117 -5.15 7.14 12.97
N MET A 118 -4.77 8.35 12.55
CA MET A 118 -3.90 8.58 11.40
C MET A 118 -2.78 9.51 11.85
N LYS A 119 -1.54 9.14 11.53
CA LYS A 119 -0.34 9.93 11.82
C LYS A 119 0.32 10.32 10.50
N ALA A 120 0.80 11.55 10.42
CA ALA A 120 1.55 12.03 9.26
C ALA A 120 2.95 12.47 9.69
N TYR A 121 3.92 12.14 8.85
CA TYR A 121 5.32 12.49 9.04
C TYR A 121 5.78 13.23 7.78
N ASP A 122 6.16 14.49 7.95
CA ASP A 122 6.69 15.29 6.84
C ASP A 122 8.21 15.19 6.83
N PHE A 123 8.74 14.87 5.65
CA PHE A 123 10.16 14.92 5.39
C PHE A 123 10.42 16.20 4.61
N SER A 124 10.69 17.27 5.35
CA SER A 124 11.14 18.52 4.76
C SER A 124 12.34 18.24 3.85
N PRO A 125 12.44 18.93 2.69
CA PRO A 125 13.69 18.95 1.98
C PRO A 125 14.73 19.62 2.91
N GLU A 126 15.70 18.82 3.31
CA GLU A 126 16.98 19.21 3.95
C GLU A 126 17.00 19.35 5.48
N VAL A 127 17.44 18.26 6.12
CA VAL A 127 18.42 18.34 7.20
C VAL A 127 19.58 17.42 6.79
N GLU A 128 20.65 17.98 6.24
CA GLU A 128 21.90 17.24 6.10
C GLU A 128 22.49 17.04 7.50
N ARG A 129 22.53 15.80 7.98
CA ARG A 129 23.23 15.45 9.22
C ARG A 129 24.28 14.41 8.88
N TRP A 130 25.54 14.85 8.80
CA TRP A 130 26.68 14.02 8.45
C TRP A 130 27.09 13.15 9.64
N GLU A 131 26.82 11.84 9.58
CA GLU A 131 27.30 10.87 10.59
C GLU A 131 28.48 10.04 10.05
N GLY A 132 29.62 10.70 9.82
CA GLY A 132 30.96 10.09 9.91
C GLY A 132 31.50 9.25 8.74
N ILE A 133 32.83 9.25 8.60
CA ILE A 133 33.61 8.30 7.76
C ILE A 133 33.95 7.10 8.65
N PHE A 134 33.58 5.89 8.24
CA PHE A 134 34.05 4.65 8.87
C PHE A 134 35.30 4.14 8.12
N GLU A 135 36.24 3.54 8.85
CA GLU A 135 37.56 3.09 8.36
C GLU A 135 37.50 2.05 7.21
N THR A 136 36.33 1.46 6.93
CA THR A 136 36.11 0.42 5.89
C THR A 136 35.53 0.94 4.57
N GLY A 137 35.52 2.26 4.35
CA GLY A 137 34.97 2.89 3.15
C GLY A 137 33.78 3.80 3.48
N GLY A 138 33.83 5.02 2.93
CA GLY A 138 32.91 6.10 3.26
C GLY A 138 31.43 5.72 3.08
N LYS A 139 30.62 6.07 4.06
CA LYS A 139 29.17 5.96 4.04
C LYS A 139 28.63 7.30 4.50
N ILE A 140 27.81 7.95 3.69
CA ILE A 140 27.13 9.19 4.11
C ILE A 140 25.70 8.81 4.45
N GLU A 141 25.25 9.12 5.66
CA GLU A 141 23.85 8.98 6.05
C GLU A 141 23.17 10.35 6.07
N TYR A 142 21.94 10.41 5.57
CA TYR A 142 21.08 11.58 5.60
C TYR A 142 19.85 11.24 6.43
N VAL A 143 19.81 11.69 7.68
CA VAL A 143 18.68 11.44 8.59
C VAL A 143 17.54 12.41 8.28
N LYS A 144 16.40 11.86 7.86
CA LYS A 144 15.18 12.62 7.50
C LYS A 144 14.18 12.65 8.66
N HIS A 145 14.13 11.60 9.47
CA HIS A 145 13.34 11.49 10.69
C HIS A 145 14.05 10.61 11.71
N ASP A 146 14.05 10.99 12.97
CA ASP A 146 14.53 10.18 14.08
C ASP A 146 13.83 10.59 15.37
N LYS A 147 13.00 9.67 15.88
CA LYS A 147 12.21 9.86 17.10
C LYS A 147 13.08 10.06 18.35
N ALA A 148 14.24 9.40 18.44
CA ALA A 148 15.08 9.44 19.63
C ALA A 148 15.72 10.81 19.87
N ILE A 149 16.04 11.52 18.79
CA ILE A 149 16.68 12.84 18.82
C ILE A 149 15.73 13.98 18.40
N LYS A 150 14.42 13.68 18.26
CA LYS A 150 13.37 14.59 17.79
C LYS A 150 13.76 15.34 16.50
N ALA A 151 14.43 14.64 15.58
CA ALA A 151 14.75 15.17 14.26
C ALA A 151 13.62 14.81 13.29
N GLY A 152 13.23 15.77 12.44
CA GLY A 152 11.99 15.67 11.64
C GLY A 152 10.80 16.33 12.36
N ARG A 153 9.75 16.68 11.60
CA ARG A 153 8.49 17.14 12.17
C ARG A 153 7.49 15.99 12.14
N GLU A 154 7.34 15.31 13.28
CA GLU A 154 6.07 14.63 13.54
C GLU A 154 5.01 15.73 13.58
N GLN A 155 4.07 15.66 12.65
CA GLN A 155 2.98 16.63 12.62
C GLN A 155 2.03 16.35 13.78
N ASN A 156 1.51 17.41 14.40
CA ASN A 156 0.46 17.26 15.40
C ASN A 156 -0.78 16.63 14.73
N SER A 157 -1.63 15.94 15.50
CA SER A 157 -2.78 15.18 14.98
C SER A 157 -3.69 15.98 14.04
N THR A 158 -3.77 17.31 14.23
CA THR A 158 -4.56 18.22 13.39
C THR A 158 -4.06 18.32 11.96
N ASP A 159 -2.74 18.35 11.74
CA ASP A 159 -2.16 18.46 10.40
C ASP A 159 -2.20 17.09 9.68
N ALA A 160 -2.04 15.99 10.43
CA ALA A 160 -2.22 14.64 9.91
C ALA A 160 -3.66 14.39 9.43
N MET A 161 -4.65 14.94 10.13
CA MET A 161 -6.05 14.91 9.69
C MET A 161 -6.29 15.74 8.43
N ALA A 162 -5.61 16.88 8.26
CA ALA A 162 -5.72 17.68 7.04
C ALA A 162 -5.18 16.92 5.81
N ARG A 163 -4.01 16.26 5.94
CA ARG A 163 -3.47 15.43 4.84
C ARG A 163 -4.33 14.19 4.58
N ALA A 164 -4.93 13.61 5.63
CA ALA A 164 -5.91 12.55 5.46
C ALA A 164 -7.18 13.02 4.73
N ALA A 165 -7.62 14.27 4.95
CA ALA A 165 -8.76 14.83 4.23
C ALA A 165 -8.51 14.86 2.71
N ASP A 166 -7.30 15.22 2.26
CA ASP A 166 -6.93 15.19 0.85
C ASP A 166 -7.09 13.78 0.23
N LEU A 167 -6.78 12.72 0.98
CA LEU A 167 -6.98 11.32 0.55
C LEU A 167 -8.46 10.98 0.40
N PHE A 168 -9.29 11.39 1.36
CA PHE A 168 -10.73 11.18 1.29
C PHE A 168 -11.37 11.98 0.15
N GLU A 169 -10.94 13.22 -0.08
CA GLU A 169 -11.37 14.03 -1.21
C GLU A 169 -10.94 13.43 -2.55
N ALA A 170 -9.71 12.92 -2.65
CA ALA A 170 -9.24 12.21 -3.84
C ALA A 170 -10.10 10.95 -4.11
N LEU A 171 -10.40 10.16 -3.09
CA LEU A 171 -11.30 9.01 -3.21
C LEU A 171 -12.70 9.44 -3.65
N ALA A 172 -13.30 10.43 -2.99
CA ALA A 172 -14.63 10.94 -3.31
C ALA A 172 -14.72 11.44 -4.76
N ARG A 173 -13.70 12.16 -5.24
CA ARG A 173 -13.60 12.58 -6.65
C ARG A 173 -13.55 11.40 -7.61
N GLU A 174 -12.77 10.36 -7.30
CA GLU A 174 -12.69 9.16 -8.14
C GLU A 174 -13.99 8.34 -8.14
N LEU A 175 -14.70 8.30 -7.02
CA LEU A 175 -16.03 7.70 -6.91
C LEU A 175 -17.06 8.47 -7.76
N GLN A 176 -17.09 9.80 -7.61
CA GLN A 176 -18.01 10.67 -8.34
C GLN A 176 -17.79 10.61 -9.86
N LYS A 177 -16.54 10.62 -10.34
CA LYS A 177 -16.20 10.45 -11.77
C LYS A 177 -16.78 9.18 -12.39
N ARG A 178 -17.04 8.16 -11.56
CA ARG A 178 -17.55 6.85 -11.99
C ARG A 178 -19.02 6.65 -11.67
N ASN A 179 -19.71 7.67 -11.13
CA ASN A 179 -21.08 7.58 -10.62
C ASN A 179 -21.27 6.42 -9.63
N LEU A 180 -20.27 6.21 -8.76
CA LEU A 180 -20.31 5.21 -7.71
C LEU A 180 -20.38 5.88 -6.33
N ASN A 181 -21.10 5.27 -5.41
CA ASN A 181 -20.97 5.55 -3.98
C ASN A 181 -20.28 4.38 -3.25
N SER A 182 -20.02 4.54 -1.96
CA SER A 182 -19.38 3.53 -1.12
C SER A 182 -20.16 2.21 -1.06
N ARG A 183 -21.50 2.27 -1.06
CA ARG A 183 -22.40 1.10 -0.99
C ARG A 183 -22.41 0.33 -2.31
N ASP A 184 -22.36 1.02 -3.45
CA ASP A 184 -22.34 0.40 -4.76
C ASP A 184 -21.13 -0.52 -4.91
N LEU A 185 -19.95 -0.07 -4.47
CA LEU A 185 -18.70 -0.85 -4.51
C LEU A 185 -18.73 -2.09 -3.61
N VAL A 186 -19.42 -2.00 -2.47
CA VAL A 186 -19.59 -3.15 -1.56
C VAL A 186 -20.56 -4.18 -2.16
N ALA A 187 -21.56 -3.74 -2.92
CA ALA A 187 -22.53 -4.60 -3.58
C ALA A 187 -22.03 -5.27 -4.87
N MET A 188 -20.91 -4.80 -5.44
CA MET A 188 -20.31 -5.38 -6.65
C MET A 188 -19.78 -6.80 -6.39
N ASN A 189 -19.81 -7.63 -7.43
CA ASN A 189 -19.09 -8.90 -7.40
C ASN A 189 -17.57 -8.65 -7.38
N HIS A 190 -16.81 -9.65 -6.94
CA HIS A 190 -15.36 -9.54 -6.71
C HIS A 190 -14.59 -9.01 -7.94
N THR A 191 -14.86 -9.53 -9.13
CA THR A 191 -14.18 -9.10 -10.37
C THR A 191 -14.46 -7.65 -10.71
N GLN A 192 -15.72 -7.20 -10.60
CA GLN A 192 -16.11 -5.81 -10.83
C GLN A 192 -15.48 -4.88 -9.79
N LYS A 193 -15.48 -5.30 -8.52
CA LYS A 193 -14.89 -4.57 -7.40
C LYS A 193 -13.38 -4.36 -7.61
N LEU A 194 -12.64 -5.40 -7.99
CA LEU A 194 -11.20 -5.29 -8.31
C LEU A 194 -10.95 -4.39 -9.52
N GLY A 195 -11.79 -4.46 -10.56
CA GLY A 195 -11.72 -3.55 -11.70
C GLY A 195 -11.88 -2.08 -11.28
N ALA A 196 -12.88 -1.79 -10.44
CA ALA A 196 -13.10 -0.46 -9.92
C ALA A 196 -11.93 0.02 -9.02
N TYR A 197 -11.41 -0.85 -8.14
CA TYR A 197 -10.26 -0.54 -7.29
C TYR A 197 -9.00 -0.22 -8.10
N ARG A 198 -8.76 -0.93 -9.19
CA ARG A 198 -7.64 -0.63 -10.09
C ARG A 198 -7.77 0.76 -10.71
N GLU A 199 -8.96 1.13 -11.18
CA GLU A 199 -9.19 2.44 -11.79
C GLU A 199 -9.12 3.57 -10.75
N ILE A 200 -9.65 3.35 -9.54
CA ILE A 200 -9.55 4.30 -8.42
C ILE A 200 -8.08 4.47 -8.03
N ALA A 201 -7.33 3.39 -7.84
CA ALA A 201 -5.91 3.42 -7.53
C ALA A 201 -5.11 4.24 -8.55
N LYS A 202 -5.39 4.03 -9.84
CA LYS A 202 -4.76 4.78 -10.93
C LYS A 202 -5.08 6.27 -10.85
N GLY A 203 -6.34 6.64 -10.60
CA GLY A 203 -6.76 8.04 -10.48
C GLY A 203 -6.18 8.76 -9.27
N MET A 204 -5.98 8.03 -8.16
CA MET A 204 -5.34 8.54 -6.94
C MET A 204 -3.81 8.48 -6.99
N GLY A 205 -3.21 7.85 -8.01
CA GLY A 205 -1.76 7.67 -8.08
C GLY A 205 -1.20 6.64 -7.09
N LEU A 206 -2.03 5.72 -6.60
CA LEU A 206 -1.66 4.68 -5.63
C LEU A 206 -0.99 3.48 -6.30
N ARG A 207 0.08 2.96 -5.68
CA ARG A 207 0.81 1.77 -6.12
C ARG A 207 1.18 0.90 -4.92
N GLY A 208 1.28 -0.40 -5.11
CA GLY A 208 1.80 -1.27 -4.05
C GLY A 208 3.32 -1.16 -3.99
N MET A 209 3.90 -1.02 -2.81
CA MET A 209 5.37 -1.08 -2.67
C MET A 209 5.89 -2.49 -3.01
N GLN A 210 5.17 -3.52 -2.56
CA GLN A 210 5.49 -4.93 -2.80
C GLN A 210 4.30 -5.71 -3.36
N ARG A 211 3.10 -5.46 -2.82
CA ARG A 211 1.87 -6.18 -3.13
C ARG A 211 0.80 -5.22 -3.63
N GLN A 212 0.14 -5.57 -4.73
CA GLN A 212 -0.96 -4.76 -5.26
C GLN A 212 -2.22 -4.88 -4.40
N GLU A 213 -2.35 -6.01 -3.72
CA GLU A 213 -3.42 -6.35 -2.78
C GLU A 213 -3.48 -5.34 -1.63
N ASP A 214 -2.33 -4.81 -1.19
CA ASP A 214 -2.26 -3.79 -0.14
C ASP A 214 -2.91 -2.47 -0.58
N VAL A 215 -2.83 -2.13 -1.87
CA VAL A 215 -3.54 -0.95 -2.42
C VAL A 215 -5.05 -1.16 -2.39
N TYR A 216 -5.50 -2.36 -2.75
CA TYR A 216 -6.93 -2.69 -2.75
C TYR A 216 -7.48 -2.74 -1.33
N GLY A 217 -6.73 -3.32 -0.39
CA GLY A 217 -7.03 -3.28 1.03
C GLY A 217 -7.11 -1.84 1.57
N PHE A 218 -6.18 -0.98 1.16
CA PHE A 218 -6.19 0.43 1.56
C PHE A 218 -7.40 1.21 1.01
N ILE A 219 -7.78 1.00 -0.24
CA ILE A 219 -9.00 1.60 -0.80
C ILE A 219 -10.23 1.13 -0.01
N GLU A 220 -10.32 -0.15 0.33
CA GLU A 220 -11.41 -0.66 1.15
C GLU A 220 -11.41 -0.06 2.56
N PHE A 221 -10.25 0.12 3.16
CA PHE A 221 -10.08 0.80 4.44
C PHE A 221 -10.59 2.24 4.39
N LEU A 222 -10.23 3.00 3.34
CA LEU A 222 -10.73 4.37 3.16
C LEU A 222 -12.25 4.41 2.95
N LEU A 223 -12.81 3.50 2.16
CA LEU A 223 -14.26 3.41 1.93
C LEU A 223 -15.02 3.13 3.23
N LYS A 224 -14.51 2.23 4.08
CA LYS A 224 -15.10 1.93 5.39
C LYS A 224 -15.08 3.13 6.32
N ARG A 225 -14.03 3.97 6.27
CA ARG A 225 -13.96 5.21 7.07
C ARG A 225 -14.88 6.31 6.51
N LEU A 226 -14.94 6.46 5.19
CA LEU A 226 -15.83 7.43 4.54
C LEU A 226 -17.30 7.16 4.91
N GLY A 227 -17.73 5.90 4.83
CA GLY A 227 -19.10 5.51 5.19
C GLY A 227 -19.44 5.56 6.68
N LYS A 228 -18.46 5.76 7.57
CA LYS A 228 -18.70 6.09 9.00
C LYS A 228 -18.89 7.59 9.24
N THR A 229 -18.55 8.42 8.26
CA THR A 229 -18.56 9.89 8.36
C THR A 229 -19.81 10.50 7.71
N GLU A 230 -20.49 9.74 6.83
CA GLU A 230 -21.83 10.00 6.28
C GLU A 230 -22.96 9.63 7.26
#